data_AF-A0A936MPH3-F1
#
_entry.id   AF-A0A936MPH3-F1
#
_cell.length_a   1.000
_cell.length_b   1.000
_cell.length_c   1.000
_cell.angle_alpha   90.00
_cell.angle_beta   90.00
_cell.angle_gamma   90.00
#
_symmetry.space_group_name_H-M   'P 1'
#
loop_
_entity.id
_entity.type
_entity.pdbx_description
1 polymer ?
#
loop_
_entity_poly.entity_id
_entity_poly.type
_entity_poly.pdbx_seq_one_letter_code
_entity_poly.pdbx_strand_id
1 'polypeptide(L)'
;MATIRYAFPLAVLIATTLGCDEPKPATTDTAASATAAPQATASAAPSASAADAKPKIKMPPRPVPLGSSGPIQPNAPEQDQIMAIQYTLAMVAVQNGDPPIVDKEYLDRISKKLADAARSADKGKTPPNPVKLDRGNRKIEVQMGKGCLDSTPKNLIHQRAGSSLEEAYKAGVLVISCHDSKWECHQSTRIPEDVLCHFAPRR
;
A
#
# COMPACT_ATOMS: atom_id res chain seq x y z
N MET A 1 3.91 1.45 46.01
CA MET A 1 3.36 2.80 46.28
C MET A 1 4.25 3.77 45.53
N ALA A 2 3.83 4.62 44.60
CA ALA A 2 2.56 5.34 44.45
C ALA A 2 2.19 5.57 42.96
N THR A 3 0.88 5.61 42.73
CA THR A 3 0.13 5.91 41.50
C THR A 3 -0.16 7.41 41.36
N ILE A 4 -0.10 7.97 40.15
CA ILE A 4 -0.64 9.31 39.79
C ILE A 4 -1.24 9.18 38.38
N ARG A 5 -2.53 8.85 38.22
CA ARG A 5 -3.75 9.70 38.15
C ARG A 5 -3.77 10.71 36.98
N TYR A 6 -4.55 10.34 35.97
CA TYR A 6 -5.05 11.16 34.85
C TYR A 6 -5.93 12.32 35.32
N ALA A 7 -5.93 13.43 34.57
CA ALA A 7 -7.01 14.41 34.56
C ALA A 7 -7.21 14.95 33.13
N PHE A 8 -8.31 14.54 32.51
CA PHE A 8 -8.94 15.17 31.35
C PHE A 8 -9.69 16.43 31.81
N PRO A 9 -9.81 17.46 30.95
CA PRO A 9 -11.01 18.26 30.93
C PRO A 9 -11.75 18.14 29.58
N LEU A 10 -13.05 18.06 29.75
CA LEU A 10 -14.15 18.00 28.79
C LEU A 10 -14.74 19.42 28.65
N ALA A 11 -14.99 19.90 27.42
CA ALA A 11 -16.05 20.86 27.06
C ALA A 11 -15.80 21.39 25.63
N VAL A 12 -16.75 21.75 24.74
CA VAL A 12 -18.17 21.49 24.46
C VAL A 12 -18.63 22.65 23.53
N LEU A 13 -19.43 22.37 22.47
CA LEU A 13 -20.36 23.28 21.74
C LEU A 13 -19.69 24.38 20.84
N ILE A 14 -20.15 24.86 19.65
CA ILE A 14 -21.43 25.11 18.94
C ILE A 14 -21.10 25.28 17.42
N ALA A 15 -21.69 24.57 16.45
CA ALA A 15 -22.85 24.87 15.57
C ALA A 15 -22.82 26.13 14.62
N THR A 16 -23.28 25.90 13.36
CA THR A 16 -23.79 26.82 12.30
C THR A 16 -22.75 27.55 11.43
N THR A 17 -22.76 27.47 10.08
CA THR A 17 -23.71 28.04 9.09
C THR A 17 -23.56 27.29 7.73
N LEU A 18 -24.61 26.78 7.07
CA LEU A 18 -25.45 27.40 6.01
C LEU A 18 -24.69 28.23 4.96
N GLY A 19 -24.63 27.72 3.72
CA GLY A 19 -24.13 28.42 2.54
C GLY A 19 -24.13 27.55 1.28
N CYS A 20 -25.32 27.22 0.76
CA CYS A 20 -25.51 26.98 -0.67
C CYS A 20 -25.64 28.36 -1.34
N ASP A 21 -24.87 28.67 -2.37
CA ASP A 21 -25.39 29.27 -3.60
C ASP A 21 -24.32 29.36 -4.71
N GLU A 22 -24.80 29.25 -5.93
CA GLU A 22 -24.15 28.93 -7.19
C GLU A 22 -23.70 30.21 -7.93
N PRO A 23 -22.69 30.18 -8.81
CA PRO A 23 -22.61 31.13 -9.90
C PRO A 23 -23.07 30.50 -11.22
N LYS A 24 -24.24 30.96 -11.64
CA LYS A 24 -24.91 30.81 -12.93
C LYS A 24 -23.98 31.05 -14.15
N PRO A 25 -24.14 30.27 -15.25
CA PRO A 25 -23.46 30.52 -16.52
C PRO A 25 -24.09 31.69 -17.30
N ALA A 26 -23.25 32.50 -17.93
CA ALA A 26 -23.66 33.51 -18.90
C ALA A 26 -24.06 32.84 -20.23
N THR A 27 -25.33 33.00 -20.61
CA THR A 27 -25.79 33.08 -22.02
C THR A 27 -25.26 34.39 -22.61
N THR A 28 -24.84 34.55 -23.86
CA THR A 28 -25.48 34.39 -25.19
C THR A 28 -24.34 34.80 -26.20
N ASP A 29 -24.20 34.43 -27.47
CA ASP A 29 -25.18 34.42 -28.56
C ASP A 29 -24.54 33.89 -29.88
N THR A 30 -25.41 33.32 -30.73
CA THR A 30 -25.45 33.44 -32.21
C THR A 30 -24.43 32.72 -33.13
N ALA A 31 -24.89 31.56 -33.64
CA ALA A 31 -25.08 31.13 -35.03
C ALA A 31 -24.01 31.35 -36.13
N ALA A 32 -23.65 30.26 -36.82
CA ALA A 32 -23.78 30.11 -38.29
C ALA A 32 -23.53 28.65 -38.75
N SER A 33 -24.40 28.16 -39.63
CA SER A 33 -24.38 26.83 -40.26
C SER A 33 -23.30 26.66 -41.33
N ALA A 34 -22.77 25.43 -41.48
CA ALA A 34 -22.33 24.89 -42.78
C ALA A 34 -22.37 23.35 -42.79
N THR A 35 -22.72 22.79 -43.94
CA THR A 35 -23.24 21.44 -44.20
C THR A 35 -22.24 20.55 -44.95
N ALA A 36 -22.27 19.23 -44.66
CA ALA A 36 -21.81 18.04 -45.45
C ALA A 36 -20.28 17.78 -45.57
N ALA A 37 -19.72 16.55 -45.62
CA ALA A 37 -20.22 15.18 -45.82
C ALA A 37 -19.18 14.12 -45.27
N PRO A 38 -19.41 12.79 -45.35
CA PRO A 38 -18.86 11.78 -44.43
C PRO A 38 -17.61 11.02 -44.93
N GLN A 39 -16.83 10.44 -44.01
CA GLN A 39 -15.89 9.35 -44.32
C GLN A 39 -15.90 8.22 -43.25
N ALA A 40 -16.36 7.07 -43.73
CA ALA A 40 -15.92 5.68 -43.52
C ALA A 40 -15.44 5.17 -42.14
N THR A 41 -16.27 4.27 -41.61
CA THR A 41 -15.98 2.95 -41.00
C THR A 41 -14.53 2.45 -40.97
N ALA A 42 -14.03 2.14 -39.76
CA ALA A 42 -13.84 0.77 -39.23
C ALA A 42 -12.77 0.73 -38.13
N SER A 43 -13.11 0.25 -36.93
CA SER A 43 -12.42 -0.90 -36.30
C SER A 43 -13.12 -1.25 -34.97
N ALA A 44 -13.53 -2.50 -34.86
CA ALA A 44 -14.21 -3.06 -33.71
C ALA A 44 -13.21 -3.60 -32.68
N ALA A 45 -13.43 -3.22 -31.41
CA ALA A 45 -13.15 -3.92 -30.15
C ALA A 45 -11.69 -4.38 -29.82
N PRO A 46 -11.32 -4.53 -28.53
CA PRO A 46 -12.01 -5.44 -27.62
C PRO A 46 -12.56 -4.78 -26.35
N SER A 47 -13.63 -5.41 -25.88
CA SER A 47 -14.21 -5.36 -24.55
C SER A 47 -13.25 -4.93 -23.45
N ALA A 48 -13.59 -3.83 -22.77
CA ALA A 48 -13.20 -3.68 -21.38
C ALA A 48 -13.84 -4.84 -20.62
N SER A 49 -13.03 -5.85 -20.32
CA SER A 49 -13.40 -6.91 -19.39
C SER A 49 -13.84 -6.21 -18.11
N ALA A 50 -15.10 -6.40 -17.73
CA ALA A 50 -15.60 -5.98 -16.43
C ALA A 50 -14.76 -6.72 -15.39
N ALA A 51 -13.73 -6.05 -14.88
CA ALA A 51 -12.95 -6.55 -13.78
C ALA A 51 -13.91 -6.69 -12.59
N ASP A 52 -14.10 -7.94 -12.15
CA ASP A 52 -14.73 -8.29 -10.88
C ASP A 52 -14.43 -7.23 -9.83
N ALA A 53 -15.48 -6.55 -9.38
CA ALA A 53 -15.38 -5.50 -8.40
C ALA A 53 -14.93 -6.10 -7.06
N LYS A 54 -13.60 -6.18 -6.88
CA LYS A 54 -12.98 -6.41 -5.58
C LYS A 54 -13.62 -5.46 -4.56
N PRO A 55 -13.79 -5.89 -3.29
CA PRO A 55 -14.35 -5.05 -2.24
C PRO A 55 -13.76 -3.64 -2.33
N LYS A 56 -14.59 -2.60 -2.21
CA LYS A 56 -14.10 -1.21 -2.21
C LYS A 56 -13.29 -0.96 -0.93
N ILE A 57 -12.01 -1.34 -0.97
CA ILE A 57 -11.03 -1.12 0.08
C ILE A 57 -10.89 0.39 0.22
N LYS A 58 -11.12 0.92 1.43
CA LYS A 58 -10.93 2.35 1.71
C LYS A 58 -9.44 2.61 1.85
N MET A 59 -8.76 2.82 0.73
CA MET A 59 -7.35 3.23 0.71
C MET A 59 -7.26 4.72 0.40
N PRO A 60 -6.32 5.46 1.03
CA PRO A 60 -6.00 6.80 0.58
C PRO A 60 -5.48 6.76 -0.86
N PRO A 61 -5.49 7.90 -1.58
CA PRO A 61 -4.93 7.98 -2.91
C PRO A 61 -3.49 7.48 -2.95
N ARG A 62 -3.15 6.72 -3.99
CA ARG A 62 -1.77 6.30 -4.19
C ARG A 62 -0.91 7.48 -4.65
N PRO A 63 0.33 7.61 -4.15
CA PRO A 63 1.29 8.58 -4.69
C PRO A 63 1.71 8.25 -6.13
N VAL A 64 1.69 6.96 -6.51
CA VAL A 64 2.03 6.47 -7.85
C VAL A 64 0.96 5.50 -8.36
N PRO A 65 0.66 5.45 -9.68
CA PRO A 65 -0.30 4.50 -10.24
C PRO A 65 0.03 3.05 -9.89
N LEU A 66 -0.99 2.20 -9.79
CA LEU A 66 -0.81 0.75 -9.66
C LEU A 66 -0.03 0.22 -10.87
N GLY A 67 0.95 -0.65 -10.63
CA GLY A 67 1.85 -1.16 -11.67
C GLY A 67 3.01 -0.21 -12.05
N SER A 68 3.09 0.99 -11.46
CA SER A 68 4.28 1.82 -11.56
C SER A 68 5.38 1.24 -10.67
N SER A 69 6.21 0.38 -11.25
CA SER A 69 7.37 -0.25 -10.61
C SER A 69 8.47 0.78 -10.33
N GLY A 70 8.86 0.91 -9.07
CA GLY A 70 10.05 1.64 -8.67
C GLY A 70 9.90 2.38 -7.34
N PRO A 71 11.01 2.59 -6.62
CA PRO A 71 10.99 3.39 -5.40
C PRO A 71 10.71 4.86 -5.69
N ILE A 72 9.84 5.46 -4.88
CA ILE A 72 9.67 6.91 -4.80
C ILE A 72 11.02 7.51 -4.44
N GLN A 73 11.58 8.30 -5.35
CA GLN A 73 12.93 8.83 -5.19
C GLN A 73 13.03 9.75 -3.98
N PRO A 74 14.18 9.86 -3.31
CA PRO A 74 14.30 10.67 -2.09
C PRO A 74 14.09 12.16 -2.34
N ASN A 75 14.33 12.61 -3.58
CA ASN A 75 14.09 13.97 -4.05
C ASN A 75 12.67 14.19 -4.60
N ALA A 76 11.77 13.19 -4.48
CA ALA A 76 10.37 13.39 -4.79
C ALA A 76 9.79 14.51 -3.91
N PRO A 77 8.75 15.22 -4.39
CA PRO A 77 8.04 16.23 -3.60
C PRO A 77 7.69 15.72 -2.19
N GLU A 78 7.80 16.58 -1.18
CA GLU A 78 7.48 16.23 0.21
C GLU A 78 6.07 15.65 0.34
N GLN A 79 5.12 16.18 -0.42
CA GLN A 79 3.75 15.70 -0.48
C GLN A 79 3.67 14.22 -0.91
N ASP A 80 4.50 13.78 -1.86
CA ASP A 80 4.52 12.39 -2.33
C ASP A 80 5.11 11.46 -1.28
N GLN A 81 6.10 11.92 -0.51
CA GLN A 81 6.66 11.16 0.62
C GLN A 81 5.63 11.01 1.75
N ILE A 82 4.90 12.07 2.09
CA ILE A 82 3.83 12.02 3.09
C ILE A 82 2.71 11.08 2.62
N MET A 83 2.29 11.18 1.35
CA MET A 83 1.29 10.28 0.79
C MET A 83 1.74 8.82 0.81
N ALA A 84 3.01 8.56 0.49
CA ALA A 84 3.57 7.20 0.56
C ALA A 84 3.50 6.63 1.98
N ILE A 85 3.88 7.41 3.00
CA ILE A 85 3.80 6.99 4.39
C ILE A 85 2.36 6.71 4.81
N GLN A 86 1.43 7.60 4.48
CA GLN A 86 0.00 7.39 4.79
C GLN A 86 -0.55 6.14 4.08
N TYR A 87 -0.14 5.92 2.83
CA TYR A 87 -0.56 4.77 2.06
C TYR A 87 -0.03 3.46 2.64
N THR A 88 1.26 3.37 3.00
CA THR A 88 1.83 2.14 3.59
C THR A 88 1.20 1.81 4.95
N LEU A 89 0.80 2.82 5.73
CA LEU A 89 0.00 2.60 6.95
C LEU A 89 -1.38 2.03 6.64
N ALA A 90 -2.06 2.55 5.60
CA ALA A 90 -3.36 2.04 5.18
C ALA A 90 -3.30 0.62 4.58
N MET A 91 -2.18 0.22 3.99
CA MET A 91 -1.99 -1.16 3.51
C MET A 91 -2.07 -2.18 4.64
N VAL A 92 -1.58 -1.84 5.84
CA VAL A 92 -1.60 -2.73 7.02
C VAL A 92 -2.87 -2.57 7.86
N ALA A 93 -3.64 -1.51 7.65
CA ALA A 93 -4.89 -1.29 8.38
C ALA A 93 -5.89 -2.41 8.08
N VAL A 94 -6.45 -2.99 9.14
CA VAL A 94 -7.50 -4.02 9.04
C VAL A 94 -8.78 -3.39 8.49
N GLN A 95 -9.37 -4.04 7.51
CA GLN A 95 -10.63 -3.65 6.88
C GLN A 95 -11.68 -4.75 6.98
N ASN A 96 -12.93 -4.39 6.70
CA ASN A 96 -14.01 -5.36 6.64
C ASN A 96 -13.72 -6.40 5.54
N GLY A 97 -13.76 -7.69 5.91
CA GLY A 97 -13.46 -8.80 5.00
C GLY A 97 -12.03 -9.34 5.14
N ASP A 98 -11.15 -8.68 5.90
CA ASP A 98 -9.85 -9.26 6.23
C ASP A 98 -9.98 -10.40 7.23
N PRO A 99 -9.03 -11.36 7.22
CA PRO A 99 -9.00 -12.43 8.20
C PRO A 99 -8.96 -11.87 9.64
N PRO A 100 -9.87 -12.31 10.52
CA PRO A 100 -10.04 -11.73 11.85
C PRO A 100 -8.87 -12.07 12.78
N ILE A 101 -8.18 -13.18 12.52
CA ILE A 101 -7.10 -13.71 13.36
C ILE A 101 -5.85 -13.90 12.50
N VAL A 102 -4.69 -13.76 13.14
CA VAL A 102 -3.39 -14.06 12.54
C VAL A 102 -2.94 -15.46 12.97
N ASP A 103 -2.59 -16.29 12.00
CA ASP A 103 -2.07 -17.64 12.22
C ASP A 103 -0.62 -17.58 12.71
N LYS A 104 -0.42 -17.96 13.98
CA LYS A 104 0.90 -17.96 14.62
C LYS A 104 1.82 -19.07 14.09
N GLU A 105 1.28 -20.23 13.75
CA GLU A 105 2.07 -21.35 13.24
C GLU A 105 2.60 -21.04 11.84
N TYR A 106 1.77 -20.37 11.03
CA TYR A 106 2.20 -19.80 9.76
C TYR A 106 3.35 -18.81 9.94
N LEU A 107 3.21 -17.84 10.85
CA LEU A 107 4.23 -16.84 11.09
C LEU A 107 5.55 -17.43 11.59
N ASP A 108 5.51 -18.40 12.49
CA ASP A 108 6.72 -19.03 13.04
C ASP A 108 7.49 -19.79 11.95
N ARG A 109 6.77 -20.49 11.06
CA ARG A 109 7.36 -21.21 9.93
C ARG A 109 7.97 -20.26 8.91
N ILE A 110 7.23 -19.22 8.53
CA ILE A 110 7.64 -18.28 7.47
C ILE A 110 8.75 -17.36 7.96
N SER A 111 8.70 -16.88 9.21
CA SER A 111 9.72 -16.00 9.77
C SER A 111 11.09 -16.67 9.81
N LYS A 112 11.16 -17.97 10.14
CA LYS A 112 12.42 -18.74 10.11
C LYS A 112 12.99 -18.79 8.69
N LYS A 113 12.18 -19.19 7.70
CA LYS A 113 12.61 -19.27 6.29
C LYS A 113 13.04 -17.90 5.73
N LEU A 114 12.30 -16.84 6.06
CA LEU A 114 12.63 -15.48 5.64
C LEU A 114 13.91 -14.97 6.32
N ALA A 115 14.17 -15.34 7.56
CA ALA A 115 15.41 -14.99 8.24
C ALA A 115 16.62 -15.66 7.59
N ASP A 116 16.50 -16.93 7.22
CA ASP A 116 17.55 -17.66 6.50
C ASP A 116 17.75 -17.10 5.08
N ALA A 117 16.66 -16.69 4.41
CA ALA A 117 16.69 -16.01 3.12
C ALA A 117 17.43 -14.67 3.19
N ALA A 118 17.12 -13.85 4.20
CA ALA A 118 17.76 -12.55 4.38
C ALA A 118 19.26 -12.70 4.64
N ARG A 119 19.67 -13.65 5.49
CA ARG A 119 21.08 -13.94 5.79
C ARG A 119 21.85 -14.47 4.58
N SER A 120 21.24 -15.37 3.81
CA SER A 120 21.87 -15.95 2.61
C SER A 120 22.04 -14.95 1.48
N ALA A 121 21.10 -14.01 1.31
CA ALA A 121 21.18 -12.97 0.29
C ALA A 121 22.32 -11.97 0.53
N ASP A 122 22.75 -11.80 1.77
CA ASP A 122 23.47 -10.60 2.20
C ASP A 122 24.80 -10.88 2.92
N LYS A 123 25.29 -12.13 2.83
CA LYS A 123 26.64 -12.59 3.23
C LYS A 123 27.12 -12.02 4.58
N GLY A 124 26.23 -11.91 5.57
CA GLY A 124 26.55 -11.46 6.93
C GLY A 124 26.41 -9.96 7.22
N LYS A 125 25.84 -9.14 6.32
CA LYS A 125 25.49 -7.73 6.62
C LYS A 125 24.09 -7.53 7.19
N THR A 126 23.38 -8.64 7.37
CA THR A 126 22.01 -8.69 7.87
C THR A 126 22.01 -8.56 9.39
N PRO A 127 21.10 -7.78 10.00
CA PRO A 127 20.97 -7.71 11.44
C PRO A 127 20.74 -9.10 12.08
N PRO A 128 21.06 -9.29 13.38
CA PRO A 128 20.90 -10.58 14.06
C PRO A 128 19.47 -11.15 13.96
N ASN A 129 18.48 -10.26 14.04
CA ASN A 129 17.05 -10.53 13.89
C ASN A 129 16.53 -9.85 12.61
N PRO A 130 16.68 -10.50 11.44
CA PRO A 130 16.33 -9.89 10.17
C PRO A 130 14.83 -9.83 9.93
N VAL A 131 14.01 -10.61 10.63
CA VAL A 131 12.56 -10.61 10.46
C VAL A 131 11.90 -9.99 11.68
N LYS A 132 11.03 -9.01 11.45
CA LYS A 132 10.23 -8.35 12.48
C LYS A 132 8.75 -8.49 12.14
N LEU A 133 7.96 -8.82 13.15
CA LEU A 133 6.51 -8.79 13.06
C LEU A 133 6.02 -7.47 13.66
N ASP A 134 5.27 -6.69 12.90
CA ASP A 134 4.75 -5.39 13.31
C ASP A 134 3.22 -5.34 13.13
N ARG A 135 2.58 -4.33 13.72
CA ARG A 135 1.14 -4.03 13.60
C ARG A 135 0.26 -5.22 13.98
N GLY A 136 0.54 -5.83 15.14
CA GLY A 136 -0.19 -7.01 15.61
C GLY A 136 0.06 -8.25 14.75
N ASN A 137 1.29 -8.41 14.25
CA ASN A 137 1.75 -9.49 13.38
C ASN A 137 1.09 -9.55 12.00
N ARG A 138 0.47 -8.45 11.56
CA ARG A 138 -0.13 -8.31 10.23
C ARG A 138 0.83 -7.75 9.19
N LYS A 139 1.97 -7.21 9.63
CA LYS A 139 3.11 -6.83 8.78
C LYS A 139 4.29 -7.73 9.10
N ILE A 140 4.88 -8.35 8.08
CA ILE A 140 6.18 -9.02 8.16
C ILE A 140 7.20 -8.09 7.51
N GLU A 141 8.15 -7.58 8.29
CA GLU A 141 9.27 -6.76 7.78
C GLU A 141 10.54 -7.61 7.73
N VAL A 142 11.14 -7.70 6.55
CA VAL A 142 12.40 -8.40 6.30
C VAL A 142 13.52 -7.38 6.11
N GLN A 143 14.35 -7.23 7.13
CA GLN A 143 15.56 -6.42 7.08
C GLN A 143 16.65 -7.13 6.30
N MET A 144 17.11 -6.45 5.26
CA MET A 144 18.16 -6.88 4.35
C MET A 144 19.32 -5.88 4.43
N GLY A 145 20.54 -6.29 4.13
CA GLY A 145 21.65 -5.35 4.01
C GLY A 145 21.56 -4.52 2.74
N LYS A 146 21.17 -5.15 1.62
CA LYS A 146 20.94 -4.51 0.31
C LYS A 146 19.90 -5.28 -0.52
N GLY A 147 19.38 -4.63 -1.56
CA GLY A 147 18.61 -5.29 -2.62
C GLY A 147 17.11 -5.33 -2.34
N CYS A 148 16.62 -4.43 -1.49
CA CYS A 148 15.19 -4.23 -1.36
C CYS A 148 14.67 -3.45 -2.57
N LEU A 149 13.91 -4.14 -3.42
CA LEU A 149 13.28 -3.65 -4.64
C LEU A 149 11.81 -4.06 -4.63
N ASP A 150 11.03 -3.55 -5.57
CA ASP A 150 9.59 -3.83 -5.71
C ASP A 150 9.27 -5.33 -5.84
N SER A 151 10.05 -6.09 -6.59
CA SER A 151 9.86 -7.54 -6.74
C SER A 151 10.35 -8.36 -5.54
N THR A 152 11.19 -7.78 -4.67
CA THR A 152 11.87 -8.52 -3.60
C THR A 152 10.89 -9.11 -2.58
N PRO A 153 9.90 -8.40 -2.03
CA PRO A 153 8.94 -8.99 -1.07
C PRO A 153 8.17 -10.18 -1.65
N LYS A 154 7.72 -10.09 -2.91
CA LYS A 154 7.04 -11.19 -3.60
C LYS A 154 7.96 -12.41 -3.75
N ASN A 155 9.20 -12.19 -4.18
CA ASN A 155 10.20 -13.24 -4.34
C ASN A 155 10.62 -13.88 -3.01
N LEU A 156 10.73 -13.10 -1.94
CA LEU A 156 11.02 -13.62 -0.60
C LEU A 156 9.98 -14.65 -0.16
N ILE A 157 8.70 -14.37 -0.41
CA ILE A 157 7.61 -15.27 -0.03
C ILE A 157 7.53 -16.48 -0.96
N HIS A 158 7.52 -16.25 -2.27
CA HIS A 158 7.35 -17.32 -3.26
C HIS A 158 8.56 -18.25 -3.33
N GLN A 159 9.76 -17.69 -3.47
CA GLN A 159 10.96 -18.46 -3.78
C GLN A 159 11.73 -18.90 -2.53
N ARG A 160 11.62 -18.18 -1.41
CA ARG A 160 12.44 -18.45 -0.22
C ARG A 160 11.62 -19.01 0.94
N ALA A 161 10.42 -18.47 1.18
CA ALA A 161 9.53 -19.01 2.20
C ALA A 161 8.69 -20.20 1.68
N GLY A 162 8.57 -20.36 0.36
CA GLY A 162 7.78 -21.41 -0.27
C GLY A 162 6.30 -21.28 0.05
N SER A 163 5.80 -20.05 0.02
CA SER A 163 4.40 -19.70 0.26
C SER A 163 3.93 -18.67 -0.77
N SER A 164 2.65 -18.34 -0.80
CA SER A 164 2.09 -17.32 -1.70
C SER A 164 1.59 -16.09 -0.95
N LEU A 165 1.36 -14.99 -1.68
CA LEU A 165 0.70 -13.81 -1.12
C LEU A 165 -0.73 -14.12 -0.67
N GLU A 166 -1.41 -15.04 -1.35
CA GLU A 166 -2.76 -15.48 -0.98
C GLU A 166 -2.76 -16.29 0.33
N GLU A 167 -1.80 -17.19 0.51
CA GLU A 167 -1.64 -17.92 1.77
C GLU A 167 -1.30 -16.98 2.92
N ALA A 168 -0.41 -16.02 2.69
CA ALA A 168 -0.09 -14.98 3.67
C ALA A 168 -1.35 -14.17 4.05
N TYR A 169 -2.17 -13.80 3.06
CA TYR A 169 -3.45 -13.13 3.30
C TYR A 169 -4.37 -14.00 4.16
N LYS A 170 -4.61 -15.27 3.78
CA LYS A 170 -5.45 -16.19 4.55
C LYS A 170 -4.96 -16.40 5.98
N ALA A 171 -3.64 -16.35 6.19
CA ALA A 171 -3.00 -16.42 7.51
C ALA A 171 -3.11 -15.11 8.33
N GLY A 172 -3.76 -14.07 7.83
CA GLY A 172 -3.95 -12.80 8.55
C GLY A 172 -2.85 -11.77 8.33
N VAL A 173 -1.84 -12.07 7.50
CA VAL A 173 -0.77 -11.15 7.13
C VAL A 173 -1.23 -10.28 5.97
N LEU A 174 -1.22 -8.96 6.16
CA LEU A 174 -1.72 -7.97 5.20
C LEU A 174 -0.61 -7.36 4.34
N VAL A 175 0.60 -7.27 4.89
CA VAL A 175 1.75 -6.69 4.20
C VAL A 175 3.01 -7.49 4.49
N ILE A 176 3.80 -7.68 3.44
CA ILE A 176 5.16 -8.20 3.54
C ILE A 176 6.07 -7.11 2.99
N SER A 177 7.03 -6.66 3.79
CA SER A 177 7.99 -5.64 3.38
C SER A 177 9.41 -6.16 3.39
N CYS A 178 10.24 -5.62 2.50
CA CYS A 178 11.67 -5.62 2.66
C CYS A 178 12.13 -4.24 3.09
N HIS A 179 13.26 -4.18 3.78
CA HIS A 179 13.86 -2.94 4.24
C HIS A 179 15.38 -3.06 4.17
N ASP A 180 16.04 -2.24 3.35
CA ASP A 180 17.50 -2.18 3.28
C ASP A 180 18.07 -0.88 3.85
N SER A 181 19.31 -0.50 3.50
CA SER A 181 19.89 0.76 4.01
C SER A 181 19.31 2.02 3.38
N LYS A 182 18.49 1.92 2.33
CA LYS A 182 17.94 3.07 1.60
C LYS A 182 16.43 2.97 1.40
N TRP A 183 15.91 1.78 1.15
CA TRP A 183 14.56 1.57 0.66
C TRP A 183 13.77 0.66 1.59
N GLU A 184 12.49 0.98 1.73
CA GLU A 184 11.48 0.06 2.25
C GLU A 184 10.40 -0.15 1.17
N CYS A 185 10.19 -1.40 0.80
CA CYS A 185 9.19 -1.82 -0.18
C CYS A 185 8.12 -2.66 0.50
N HIS A 186 6.86 -2.25 0.36
CA HIS A 186 5.69 -2.91 0.92
C HIS A 186 4.92 -3.61 -0.19
N GLN A 187 4.72 -4.92 -0.06
CA GLN A 187 3.85 -5.71 -0.91
C GLN A 187 2.57 -6.02 -0.14
N SER A 188 1.42 -5.60 -0.69
CA SER A 188 0.12 -6.00 -0.16
C SER A 188 -0.15 -7.46 -0.49
N THR A 189 -0.69 -8.20 0.49
CA THR A 189 -1.23 -9.55 0.28
C THR A 189 -2.71 -9.50 -0.12
N ARG A 190 -3.41 -8.44 0.31
CA ARG A 190 -4.82 -8.16 -0.03
C ARG A 190 -4.98 -7.81 -1.51
N ILE A 191 -4.06 -7.00 -2.05
CA ILE A 191 -4.01 -6.62 -3.46
C ILE A 191 -2.63 -7.02 -4.00
N PRO A 192 -2.47 -8.19 -4.63
CA PRO A 192 -1.16 -8.69 -5.04
C PRO A 192 -0.38 -7.79 -6.01
N GLU A 193 -1.06 -6.93 -6.77
CA GLU A 193 -0.43 -5.96 -7.68
C GLU A 193 -0.05 -4.64 -7.00
N ASP A 194 -0.41 -4.47 -5.73
CA ASP A 194 -0.13 -3.27 -4.95
C ASP A 194 1.20 -3.43 -4.21
N VAL A 195 2.25 -2.94 -4.86
CA VAL A 195 3.58 -2.76 -4.28
C VAL A 195 3.94 -1.28 -4.23
N LEU A 196 4.47 -0.83 -3.10
CA LEU A 196 4.94 0.54 -2.92
C LEU A 196 6.32 0.55 -2.25
N CYS A 197 7.28 1.14 -2.94
CA CYS A 197 8.63 1.35 -2.45
C CYS A 197 8.86 2.83 -2.17
N HIS A 198 9.46 3.15 -1.03
CA HIS A 198 9.76 4.52 -0.63
C HIS A 198 11.11 4.60 0.08
N PHE A 199 11.69 5.81 0.09
CA PHE A 199 12.97 6.05 0.75
C PHE A 199 12.79 5.98 2.27
N ALA A 200 13.46 5.01 2.88
CA ALA A 200 13.40 4.73 4.31
C ALA A 200 14.76 4.18 4.76
N PRO A 201 15.76 5.04 5.01
CA PRO A 201 17.05 4.58 5.49
C PRO A 201 16.97 4.12 6.95
N ARG A 202 17.63 3.01 7.26
CA ARG A 202 17.77 2.51 8.64
C ARG A 202 18.57 3.52 9.48
N ARG A 203 18.02 3.89 10.64
CA ARG A 203 18.69 4.72 11.66
C ARG A 203 19.61 3.89 12.54
#